data_AF-A0A179BAS9-F1
#
_entry.id   AF-A0A179BAS9-F1
#
_cell.length_a   1.000
_cell.length_b   1.000
_cell.length_c   1.000
_cell.angle_alpha   90.00
_cell.angle_beta   90.00
_cell.angle_gamma   90.00
#
_symmetry.space_group_name_H-M   'P 1'
#
loop_
_entity.id
_entity.type
_entity.pdbx_description
1 polymer ?
#
loop_
_entity_poly.entity_id
_entity_poly.type
_entity_poly.pdbx_seq_one_letter_code
_entity_poly.pdbx_strand_id
1 'polypeptide(L)'
;MSRFVVKTKYHLPVYRQRIYEAASVEEACRLAVDDEGWEDEEMDSDTWGETFVTGISENAEGAYQGVALMIPAAFQETLQRKADLFEALVVLIREPARPMGLSRHKFER
;
A
#
# COMPACT_ATOMS: atom_id res chain seq x y z
N MET A 1 -5.91 34.14 -6.52
CA MET A 1 -6.20 32.74 -6.13
C MET A 1 -5.20 31.85 -6.85
N SER A 2 -4.59 30.90 -6.15
CA SER A 2 -3.64 29.94 -6.74
C SER A 2 -4.38 28.78 -7.42
N ARG A 3 -3.80 28.21 -8.49
CA ARG A 3 -4.35 27.07 -9.22
C ARG A 3 -3.42 25.87 -9.09
N PHE A 4 -3.99 24.73 -8.73
CA PHE A 4 -3.27 23.46 -8.58
C PHE A 4 -3.84 22.41 -9.53
N VAL A 5 -2.96 21.53 -10.02
CA VAL A 5 -3.34 20.31 -10.73
C VAL A 5 -3.00 19.13 -9.82
N VAL A 6 -3.99 18.28 -9.52
CA VAL A 6 -3.84 17.12 -8.64
C VAL A 6 -4.12 15.86 -9.45
N LYS A 7 -3.20 14.90 -9.41
CA LYS A 7 -3.34 13.59 -10.04
C LYS A 7 -3.68 12.54 -8.98
N THR A 8 -4.80 11.85 -9.15
CA THR A 8 -5.22 10.75 -8.29
C THR A 8 -5.16 9.41 -9.01
N LYS A 9 -5.03 8.34 -8.23
CA LYS A 9 -5.07 6.94 -8.68
C LYS A 9 -5.87 6.13 -7.64
N TYR A 10 -6.50 5.04 -8.08
CA TYR A 10 -7.00 3.99 -7.20
C TYR A 10 -6.54 2.63 -7.75
N HIS A 11 -6.50 1.61 -6.90
CA HIS A 11 -6.25 0.23 -7.32
C HIS A 11 -7.55 -0.38 -7.84
N LEU A 12 -7.54 -0.81 -9.10
CA LEU A 12 -8.61 -1.60 -9.67
C LEU A 12 -8.22 -3.07 -9.52
N PRO A 13 -8.89 -3.84 -8.64
CA PRO A 13 -8.64 -5.26 -8.56
C PRO A 13 -9.18 -5.94 -9.82
N VAL A 14 -8.32 -6.71 -10.45
CA VAL A 14 -8.65 -7.58 -11.57
C VAL A 14 -8.29 -8.98 -11.12
N TYR A 15 -9.17 -9.94 -11.38
CA TYR A 15 -8.91 -11.34 -11.11
C TYR A 15 -9.06 -12.15 -12.39
N ARG A 16 -8.55 -13.38 -12.36
CA ARG A 16 -8.81 -14.38 -13.39
C ARG A 16 -9.15 -15.69 -12.70
N GLN A 17 -10.00 -16.49 -13.34
CA GLN A 17 -10.35 -17.81 -12.85
C GLN A 17 -10.03 -18.86 -13.90
N ARG A 18 -9.09 -19.76 -13.59
CA ARG A 18 -8.70 -20.87 -14.45
C ARG A 18 -8.60 -22.16 -13.66
N ILE A 19 -8.74 -23.27 -14.37
CA ILE A 19 -8.55 -24.62 -13.84
C ILE A 19 -7.14 -25.08 -14.22
N TYR A 20 -6.36 -25.50 -13.23
CA TYR A 20 -5.04 -26.07 -13.43
C TYR A 20 -5.04 -27.53 -12.94
N GLU A 21 -4.64 -28.45 -13.80
CA GLU A 21 -4.40 -29.84 -13.40
C GLU A 21 -2.98 -29.96 -12.85
N ALA A 22 -2.86 -30.40 -11.59
CA ALA A 22 -1.58 -30.54 -10.90
C ALA A 22 -1.62 -31.66 -9.86
N ALA A 23 -0.46 -32.18 -9.46
CA ALA A 23 -0.37 -33.25 -8.46
C ALA A 23 -0.53 -32.73 -7.02
N SER A 24 -0.43 -31.41 -6.80
CA SER A 24 -0.55 -30.76 -5.49
C SER A 24 -1.07 -29.33 -5.60
N VAL A 25 -1.52 -28.77 -4.47
CA VAL A 25 -1.95 -27.36 -4.39
C VAL A 25 -0.79 -26.43 -4.68
N GLU A 26 0.40 -26.71 -4.15
CA GLU A 26 1.60 -25.91 -4.36
C GLU A 26 2.01 -25.87 -5.84
N GLU A 27 1.89 -26.99 -6.54
CA GLU A 27 2.14 -27.05 -7.99
C GLU A 27 1.08 -26.29 -8.78
N ALA A 28 -0.21 -26.43 -8.45
CA ALA A 28 -1.28 -25.63 -9.07
C ALA A 28 -1.07 -24.12 -8.87
N CYS A 29 -0.69 -23.69 -7.66
CA CYS A 29 -0.37 -22.29 -7.39
C CYS A 29 0.84 -21.80 -8.18
N ARG A 30 1.87 -22.62 -8.36
CA ARG A 30 3.03 -22.26 -9.18
C ARG A 30 2.63 -22.09 -10.65
N LEU A 31 1.88 -23.04 -11.21
CA LEU A 31 1.32 -22.92 -12.56
C LEU A 31 0.49 -21.64 -12.72
N ALA A 32 -0.34 -21.33 -11.72
CA ALA A 32 -1.17 -20.13 -11.73
C ALA A 32 -0.38 -18.82 -11.61
N VAL A 33 0.84 -18.82 -11.05
CA VAL A 33 1.72 -17.63 -11.00
C VAL A 33 2.52 -17.49 -12.29
N ASP A 34 2.96 -18.62 -12.86
CA ASP A 34 3.77 -18.65 -14.09
C ASP A 34 2.93 -18.45 -15.38
N ASP A 35 1.60 -18.59 -15.30
CA ASP A 35 0.70 -18.32 -16.42
C ASP A 35 0.61 -16.81 -16.71
N GLU A 36 1.16 -16.37 -17.84
CA GLU A 36 1.14 -14.96 -18.27
C GLU A 36 -0.15 -14.57 -19.01
N GLY A 37 -1.08 -15.50 -19.24
CA GLY A 37 -2.32 -15.25 -19.98
C GLY A 37 -3.37 -14.55 -19.13
N TRP A 38 -3.64 -13.27 -19.43
CA TRP A 38 -4.66 -12.44 -18.75
C TRP A 38 -5.81 -12.04 -19.68
N GLU A 39 -5.99 -12.73 -20.81
CA GLU A 39 -7.05 -12.42 -21.79
C GLU A 39 -8.48 -12.62 -21.23
N ASP A 40 -8.62 -13.46 -20.20
CA ASP A 40 -9.84 -13.80 -19.47
C ASP A 40 -9.95 -13.08 -18.12
N GLU A 41 -9.25 -11.95 -17.96
CA GLU A 41 -9.33 -11.17 -16.74
C GLU A 41 -10.70 -10.52 -16.57
N GLU A 42 -11.21 -10.55 -15.33
CA GLU A 42 -12.46 -9.95 -14.91
C GLU A 42 -12.19 -8.86 -13.88
N MET A 43 -12.83 -7.71 -14.09
CA MET A 43 -12.74 -6.59 -13.17
C MET A 43 -13.67 -6.82 -11.98
N ASP A 44 -13.11 -6.83 -10.77
CA ASP A 44 -13.90 -6.85 -9.54
C ASP A 44 -14.30 -5.40 -9.19
N SER A 45 -15.52 -5.03 -9.58
CA SER A 45 -16.02 -3.68 -9.32
C SER A 45 -16.36 -3.41 -7.85
N ASP A 46 -16.56 -4.46 -7.07
CA ASP A 46 -17.05 -4.35 -5.69
C ASP A 46 -15.90 -4.17 -4.70
N THR A 47 -14.67 -4.49 -5.10
CA THR A 47 -13.45 -4.39 -4.27
C THR A 47 -12.58 -3.18 -4.63
N TRP A 48 -13.14 -2.10 -5.17
CA TRP A 48 -12.36 -0.91 -5.55
C TRP A 48 -11.47 -0.41 -4.39
N GLY A 49 -10.18 -0.24 -4.69
CA GLY A 49 -9.22 0.32 -3.75
C GLY A 49 -9.53 1.79 -3.45
N GLU A 50 -8.90 2.32 -2.41
CA GLU A 50 -9.03 3.74 -2.11
C GLU A 50 -8.43 4.62 -3.22
N THR A 51 -8.94 5.85 -3.33
CA THR A 51 -8.32 6.87 -4.18
C THR A 51 -7.26 7.65 -3.39
N PHE A 52 -6.06 7.75 -3.94
CA PHE A 52 -4.94 8.46 -3.36
C PHE A 52 -4.27 9.39 -4.38
N VAL A 53 -3.52 10.38 -3.89
CA VAL A 53 -2.83 11.38 -4.71
C VAL A 53 -1.45 10.86 -5.09
N THR A 54 -1.12 10.94 -6.39
CA THR A 54 0.17 10.53 -6.95
C THR A 54 1.01 11.68 -7.47
N GLY A 55 0.41 12.86 -7.64
CA GLY A 55 1.12 14.06 -8.06
C GLY A 55 0.33 15.33 -7.79
N ILE A 56 1.05 16.42 -7.50
CA ILE A 56 0.49 17.76 -7.42
C ILE A 56 1.48 18.76 -8.00
N SER A 57 0.99 19.74 -8.76
CA SER A 57 1.82 20.80 -9.33
C SER A 57 1.12 22.16 -9.33
N GLU A 58 1.88 23.24 -9.14
CA GLU A 58 1.37 24.61 -9.20
C GLU A 58 1.44 25.19 -10.63
N ASN A 59 0.45 26.02 -10.98
CA ASN A 59 0.45 26.87 -12.19
C ASN A 59 0.70 26.14 -13.53
N ALA A 60 0.32 24.86 -13.61
CA ALA A 60 0.49 24.07 -14.82
C ALA A 60 -0.83 23.95 -15.60
N GLU A 61 -0.78 24.04 -16.93
CA GLU A 61 -1.90 23.61 -17.80
C GLU A 61 -2.03 22.07 -17.87
N GLY A 62 -1.14 21.33 -17.20
CA GLY A 62 -1.22 19.88 -17.02
C GLY A 62 -0.21 19.36 -15.99
N ALA A 63 -0.50 18.22 -15.34
CA ALA A 63 0.26 17.67 -14.20
C ALA A 63 1.75 17.36 -14.47
N TYR A 64 2.18 17.36 -15.73
CA TYR A 64 3.56 17.06 -16.15
C TYR A 64 4.41 18.30 -16.47
N GLN A 65 3.84 19.51 -16.44
CA GLN A 65 4.52 20.74 -16.86
C GLN A 65 4.81 21.72 -15.71
N GLY A 66 4.28 21.47 -14.51
CA GLY A 66 4.48 22.34 -13.35
C GLY A 66 5.56 21.86 -12.38
N VAL A 67 5.95 22.75 -11.47
CA VAL A 67 6.81 22.39 -10.33
C VAL A 67 6.05 21.41 -9.44
N ALA A 68 6.60 20.21 -9.28
CA ALA A 68 6.02 19.19 -8.42
C ALA A 68 6.10 19.61 -6.95
N LEU A 69 4.96 19.57 -6.26
CA LEU A 69 4.87 19.83 -4.83
C LEU A 69 4.89 18.52 -4.04
N MET A 70 5.33 18.59 -2.78
CA MET A 70 5.28 17.44 -1.87
C MET A 70 3.83 17.11 -1.51
N ILE A 71 3.45 15.84 -1.62
CA ILE A 71 2.13 15.33 -1.23
C ILE A 71 2.15 15.04 0.28
N PRO A 72 1.23 15.61 1.08
CA PRO A 72 1.12 15.27 2.49
C PRO A 72 0.80 13.79 2.69
N ALA A 73 1.41 13.16 3.69
CA ALA A 73 1.28 11.72 3.94
C ALA A 73 -0.17 11.24 4.08
N ALA A 74 -1.09 12.07 4.58
CA ALA A 74 -2.51 11.72 4.70
C ALA A 74 -3.21 11.41 3.37
N PHE A 75 -2.66 11.88 2.24
CA PHE A 75 -3.21 11.69 0.89
C PHE A 75 -2.46 10.64 0.06
N GLN A 76 -1.41 10.04 0.62
CA GLN A 76 -0.71 8.91 0.01
C GLN A 76 -1.52 7.62 0.23
N GLU A 77 -1.19 6.58 -0.53
CA GLU A 77 -1.83 5.26 -0.41
C GLU A 77 -1.71 4.71 1.02
N THR A 78 -2.80 4.21 1.59
CA THR A 78 -2.88 3.69 2.97
C THR A 78 -1.94 2.52 3.19
N LEU A 79 -1.75 1.62 2.22
CA LEU A 79 -0.79 0.54 2.37
C LEU A 79 0.63 1.08 2.51
N GLN A 80 1.02 2.02 1.65
CA GLN A 80 2.32 2.68 1.74
C GLN A 80 2.48 3.44 3.07
N ARG A 81 1.46 4.21 3.47
CA ARG A 81 1.46 4.92 4.77
C ARG A 81 1.63 3.96 5.95
N LYS A 82 0.96 2.81 5.93
CA LYS A 82 1.10 1.77 6.96
C LYS A 82 2.50 1.16 6.94
N ALA A 83 3.08 0.92 5.77
CA ALA A 83 4.45 0.44 5.63
C ALA A 83 5.46 1.47 6.18
N ASP A 84 5.29 2.75 5.86
CA ASP A 84 6.15 3.84 6.37
C ASP A 84 6.06 3.94 7.91
N LEU A 85 4.87 3.68 8.48
CA LEU A 85 4.66 3.62 9.93
C LEU A 85 5.18 2.34 10.57
N PHE A 86 5.33 1.25 9.81
CA PHE A 86 5.73 -0.06 10.34
C PHE A 86 7.15 -0.01 10.92
N GLU A 87 8.07 0.69 10.27
CA GLU A 87 9.43 0.89 10.80
C GLU A 87 9.40 1.66 12.13
N ALA A 88 8.58 2.71 12.23
CA ALA A 88 8.40 3.44 13.47
C ALA A 88 7.82 2.55 14.58
N LEU A 89 6.85 1.69 14.25
CA LEU A 89 6.29 0.71 15.19
C LEU A 89 7.36 -0.30 15.63
N VAL A 90 8.18 -0.82 14.73
CA VAL A 90 9.27 -1.76 15.03
C VAL A 90 10.28 -1.15 15.99
N VAL A 91 10.63 0.13 15.82
CA VAL A 91 11.49 0.86 16.77
C VAL A 91 10.83 0.93 18.15
N LEU A 92 9.54 1.30 18.21
CA LEU A 92 8.80 1.43 19.48
C LEU A 92 8.72 0.11 20.26
N ILE A 93 8.54 -1.03 19.59
CA ILE A 93 8.46 -2.34 20.25
C ILE A 93 9.84 -2.92 20.62
N ARG A 94 10.91 -2.48 19.95
CA ARG A 94 12.29 -2.90 20.21
C ARG A 94 12.93 -2.15 21.36
N GLU A 95 12.46 -0.95 21.67
CA GLU A 95 12.76 -0.34 22.96
C GLU A 95 12.34 -1.35 24.03
N PRO A 96 13.29 -1.93 24.80
CA PRO A 96 12.96 -2.94 25.80
C PRO A 96 11.91 -2.29 26.68
N ALA A 97 10.72 -2.90 26.78
CA ALA A 97 9.59 -2.40 27.53
C ALA A 97 10.10 -1.79 28.84
N ARG A 98 10.39 -0.48 28.82
CA ARG A 98 10.95 0.19 29.99
C ARG A 98 9.86 -0.02 31.00
N PRO A 99 10.12 -0.66 32.15
CA PRO A 99 9.07 -1.02 33.07
C PRO A 99 8.25 0.24 33.27
N MET A 100 7.00 0.21 32.76
CA MET A 100 6.12 1.37 32.78
C MET A 100 5.87 1.65 34.26
N GLY A 101 6.66 2.54 34.84
CA GLY A 101 6.56 2.97 36.23
C GLY A 101 6.76 1.91 37.33
N LEU A 102 7.43 0.78 37.09
CA LEU A 102 7.78 -0.15 38.17
C LEU A 102 9.24 0.02 38.58
N SER A 103 9.46 0.48 39.80
CA SER A 103 10.82 0.57 40.36
C SER A 103 11.46 -0.82 40.40
N ARG A 104 12.78 -0.86 40.14
CA ARG A 104 13.63 -2.06 40.10
C ARG A 104 13.39 -3.02 41.27
N HIS A 105 12.97 -2.49 42.43
CA HIS A 105 12.61 -3.23 43.63
C HIS A 105 11.40 -4.18 43.52
N LYS A 106 10.55 -4.02 42.50
CA LYS A 106 9.38 -4.89 42.26
C LYS A 106 9.63 -6.02 41.26
N PHE A 107 10.79 -6.06 40.61
CA PHE A 107 11.09 -7.08 39.59
C PHE A 107 11.94 -8.23 40.13
N GLU A 108 12.67 -8.02 41.22
CA GLU A 108 13.62 -8.99 41.80
C GLU A 108 13.06 -9.72 43.04
N ARG A 109 11.73 -9.81 43.22
CA ARG A 109 11.11 -10.59 44.29
C ARG A 109 10.15 -11.65 43.75
#